data_AF-A0A7Y5IRL3-F1
#
_entry.id   AF-A0A7Y5IRL3-F1
#
_cell.length_a   1.000
_cell.length_b   1.000
_cell.length_c   1.000
_cell.angle_alpha   90.00
_cell.angle_beta   90.00
_cell.angle_gamma   90.00
#
_symmetry.space_group_name_H-M   'P 1'
#
loop_
_entity.id
_entity.type
_entity.pdbx_description
1 polymer ?
#
loop_
_entity_poly.entity_id
_entity_poly.type
_entity_poly.pdbx_seq_one_letter_code
_entity_poly.pdbx_strand_id
1 'polypeptide(L)'
;MKKVLIAIVAVFVAWSVLDILIHGVMLRPSYEASASLWRPEAEMKMGLLYVVTLICAVTFVLIYHLLISSKSLAKGIQYGLLYGIGTGIGMGYGSYAFMPMPYLMALVWFLGSVVECVVAGVIVGAIVTEDQGAGHFQAGEGSV
;
A
#
# COMPACT_ATOMS: atom_id res chain seq x y z
N MET A 1 -0.87 -7.59 -18.43
CA MET A 1 -0.49 -6.17 -18.54
C MET A 1 -1.63 -5.19 -18.27
N LYS A 2 -2.78 -5.21 -18.97
CA LYS A 2 -3.89 -4.26 -18.71
C LYS A 2 -4.39 -4.23 -17.25
N LYS A 3 -4.68 -5.41 -16.66
CA LYS A 3 -5.08 -5.55 -15.24
C LYS A 3 -4.03 -4.98 -14.28
N VAL A 4 -2.74 -5.16 -14.58
CA VAL A 4 -1.63 -4.64 -13.77
C VAL A 4 -1.60 -3.12 -13.78
N LEU A 5 -1.73 -2.48 -14.96
CA LEU A 5 -1.77 -1.02 -15.05
C LEU A 5 -2.97 -0.42 -14.30
N ILE A 6 -4.15 -1.05 -14.41
CA ILE A 6 -5.34 -0.63 -13.68
C ILE A 6 -5.11 -0.73 -12.17
N ALA A 7 -4.50 -1.83 -11.69
CA ALA A 7 -4.18 -2.00 -10.28
C ALA A 7 -3.17 -0.96 -9.79
N ILE A 8 -2.15 -0.62 -10.57
CA ILE A 8 -1.18 0.44 -10.22
C ILE A 8 -1.90 1.78 -10.01
N VAL A 9 -2.74 2.18 -10.97
CA VAL A 9 -3.49 3.44 -10.87
C VAL A 9 -4.44 3.41 -9.67
N ALA A 10 -5.16 2.30 -9.46
CA ALA A 10 -6.08 2.17 -8.34
C ALA A 10 -5.38 2.23 -6.98
N VAL A 11 -4.22 1.56 -6.83
CA VAL A 11 -3.41 1.62 -5.60
C VAL A 11 -2.87 3.03 -5.37
N PHE A 12 -2.32 3.67 -6.41
CA PHE A 12 -1.80 5.05 -6.31
C PHE A 12 -2.87 6.04 -5.85
N VAL A 13 -4.08 5.96 -6.44
CA VAL A 13 -5.21 6.81 -6.04
C VAL A 13 -5.65 6.50 -4.61
N ALA A 14 -5.77 5.22 -4.25
CA ALA A 14 -6.19 4.83 -2.90
C ALA A 14 -5.21 5.33 -1.83
N TRP A 15 -3.90 5.16 -2.03
CA TRP A 15 -2.88 5.71 -1.13
C TRP A 15 -2.92 7.22 -1.08
N SER A 16 -3.02 7.90 -2.22
CA SER A 16 -3.10 9.38 -2.22
C SER A 16 -4.30 9.90 -1.41
N VAL A 17 -5.45 9.21 -1.48
CA VAL A 17 -6.64 9.57 -0.68
C VAL A 17 -6.40 9.30 0.81
N LEU A 18 -5.84 8.13 1.15
CA LEU A 18 -5.54 7.77 2.53
C LEU A 18 -4.48 8.68 3.15
N ASP A 19 -3.42 9.03 2.40
CA ASP A 19 -2.38 9.99 2.79
C ASP A 19 -3.01 11.34 3.16
N ILE A 20 -3.93 11.86 2.34
CA ILE A 20 -4.62 13.13 2.63
C ILE A 20 -5.41 13.03 3.94
N LEU A 21 -6.10 11.92 4.18
CA LEU A 21 -6.89 11.73 5.41
C LEU A 21 -6.00 11.54 6.64
N ILE A 22 -4.96 10.70 6.53
CA ILE A 22 -4.05 10.39 7.62
C ILE A 22 -3.22 11.62 7.97
N HIS A 23 -2.59 12.26 6.98
CA HIS A 23 -1.66 13.35 7.21
C HIS A 23 -2.35 14.71 7.34
N GLY A 24 -3.36 14.98 6.51
CA GLY A 24 -4.06 16.27 6.50
C GLY A 24 -5.12 16.43 7.59
N VAL A 25 -5.69 15.32 8.09
CA VAL A 25 -6.75 15.35 9.11
C VAL A 25 -6.27 14.76 10.43
N MET A 26 -5.90 13.47 10.46
CA MET A 26 -5.63 12.77 11.73
C MET A 26 -4.34 13.25 12.40
N LEU A 27 -3.27 13.48 11.63
CA LEU A 27 -1.96 13.83 12.15
C LEU A 27 -1.70 15.32 12.24
N ARG A 28 -2.62 16.17 11.79
CA ARG A 28 -2.43 17.62 11.80
C ARG A 28 -1.99 18.17 13.17
N PRO A 29 -2.62 17.79 14.31
CA PRO A 29 -2.16 18.26 15.62
C PRO A 29 -0.74 17.79 15.96
N SER A 30 -0.38 16.57 15.55
CA SER A 30 0.97 16.02 15.76
C SER A 30 2.02 16.75 14.92
N TYR A 31 1.69 17.18 13.71
CA TYR A 31 2.57 17.97 12.85
C TYR A 31 2.77 19.39 13.38
N GLU A 32 1.70 20.03 13.88
CA GLU A 32 1.80 21.33 14.56
C GLU A 32 2.69 21.24 15.81
N ALA A 33 2.52 20.20 16.63
CA ALA A 33 3.34 19.95 17.82
C ALA A 33 4.81 19.59 17.52
N SER A 34 5.13 19.24 16.27
CA SER A 34 6.46 18.83 15.84
C SER A 34 7.01 19.67 14.68
N ALA A 35 6.51 20.90 14.52
CA ALA A 35 6.81 21.78 13.38
C ALA A 35 8.31 21.92 13.08
N SER A 36 9.18 21.91 14.10
CA SER A 36 10.64 22.02 13.95
C SER A 36 11.30 20.85 13.23
N LEU A 37 10.62 19.71 13.08
CA LEU A 37 11.13 18.53 12.37
C LEU A 37 10.91 18.61 10.85
N TRP A 38 10.00 19.48 10.39
CA TRP A 38 9.52 19.48 9.02
C TRP A 38 10.07 20.65 8.22
N ARG A 39 10.11 20.48 6.90
CA ARG A 39 10.29 21.61 5.99
C ARG A 39 9.12 22.58 6.17
N PRO A 40 9.36 23.90 6.01
CA PRO A 40 8.25 24.85 5.84
C PRO A 40 7.33 24.39 4.70
N GLU A 41 6.03 24.62 4.84
CA GLU A 41 5.02 24.15 3.89
C GLU A 41 5.32 24.57 2.44
N ALA A 42 5.72 25.84 2.25
CA ALA A 42 6.11 26.39 0.95
C ALA A 42 7.35 25.72 0.31
N GLU A 43 8.15 25.01 1.10
CA GLU A 43 9.35 24.29 0.65
C GLU A 43 9.12 22.79 0.48
N MET A 44 7.95 22.29 0.87
CA MET A 44 7.60 20.87 0.73
C MET A 44 7.54 20.49 -0.75
N LYS A 45 8.22 19.38 -1.09
CA LYS A 45 8.36 18.92 -2.47
C LYS A 45 7.21 18.00 -2.84
N MET A 46 6.00 18.56 -2.92
CA MET A 46 4.77 17.77 -3.19
C MET A 46 4.83 16.98 -4.49
N GLY A 47 5.43 17.54 -5.56
CA GLY A 47 5.65 16.80 -6.80
C GLY A 47 6.54 15.57 -6.64
N LEU A 48 7.60 15.66 -5.81
CA LEU A 48 8.47 14.52 -5.50
C LEU A 48 7.71 13.48 -4.67
N LEU A 49 6.88 13.90 -3.71
CA LEU A 49 6.05 13.00 -2.91
C LEU A 49 5.17 12.13 -3.81
N TYR A 50 4.43 12.73 -4.76
CA TYR A 50 3.60 11.95 -5.69
C TYR A 50 4.40 11.01 -6.59
N VAL A 51 5.61 11.40 -7.03
CA VAL A 51 6.49 10.51 -7.80
C VAL A 51 6.93 9.31 -6.96
N VAL A 52 7.31 9.53 -5.70
CA VAL A 52 7.68 8.46 -4.77
C VAL A 52 6.48 7.53 -4.53
N THR A 53 5.30 8.07 -4.23
CA THR A 53 4.06 7.28 -4.04
C THR A 53 3.74 6.44 -5.27
N LEU A 54 3.90 7.00 -6.48
CA LEU A 54 3.68 6.27 -7.73
C LEU A 54 4.69 5.11 -7.89
N ILE A 55 5.98 5.33 -7.64
CA ILE A 55 7.01 4.29 -7.72
C ILE A 55 6.72 3.18 -6.70
N CYS A 56 6.34 3.54 -5.47
CA CYS A 56 5.93 2.58 -4.45
C CYS A 56 4.72 1.76 -4.90
N ALA A 57 3.69 2.40 -5.50
CA ALA A 57 2.49 1.72 -5.97
C ALA A 57 2.80 0.75 -7.11
N VAL A 58 3.62 1.18 -8.08
CA VAL A 58 4.16 0.32 -9.15
C VAL A 58 4.87 -0.89 -8.56
N THR A 59 5.78 -0.65 -7.61
CA THR A 59 6.60 -1.71 -7.00
C THR A 59 5.75 -2.71 -6.23
N PHE A 60 4.80 -2.24 -5.41
CA PHE A 60 3.88 -3.08 -4.66
C PHE A 60 3.07 -4.00 -5.58
N VAL A 61 2.48 -3.45 -6.64
CA VAL A 61 1.70 -4.24 -7.60
C VAL A 61 2.59 -5.22 -8.38
N LEU A 62 3.81 -4.84 -8.76
CA LEU A 62 4.73 -5.71 -9.47
C LEU A 62 5.25 -6.86 -8.59
N ILE A 63 5.51 -6.63 -7.30
CA ILE A 63 5.85 -7.70 -6.37
C ILE A 63 4.73 -8.74 -6.33
N TYR A 64 3.48 -8.31 -6.16
CA TYR A 64 2.33 -9.21 -6.20
C TYR A 64 2.22 -9.95 -7.53
N HIS A 65 2.34 -9.22 -8.65
CA HIS A 65 2.17 -9.79 -9.98
C HIS A 65 3.25 -10.83 -10.35
N LEU A 66 4.51 -10.53 -10.04
CA LEU A 66 5.68 -11.29 -10.47
C LEU A 66 6.06 -12.40 -9.48
N LEU A 67 5.92 -12.16 -8.19
CA LEU A 67 6.46 -13.05 -7.15
C LEU A 67 5.39 -13.92 -6.49
N ILE A 68 4.10 -13.63 -6.69
CA ILE A 68 3.00 -14.43 -6.14
C ILE A 68 2.35 -15.23 -7.26
N SER A 69 2.57 -16.54 -7.24
CA SER A 69 2.08 -17.46 -8.27
C SER A 69 0.55 -17.54 -8.28
N SER A 70 -0.06 -18.09 -7.23
CA SER A 70 -1.52 -18.24 -7.13
C SER A 70 -2.18 -16.94 -6.66
N LYS A 71 -2.83 -16.22 -7.59
CA LYS A 71 -3.36 -14.88 -7.33
C LYS A 71 -4.82 -14.92 -6.92
N SER A 72 -5.09 -14.48 -5.70
CA SER A 72 -6.43 -14.37 -5.13
C SER A 72 -6.55 -13.16 -4.22
N LEU A 73 -7.79 -12.77 -3.92
CA LEU A 73 -8.08 -11.71 -2.94
C LEU A 73 -7.44 -12.00 -1.58
N ALA A 74 -7.55 -13.24 -1.09
CA ALA A 74 -6.96 -13.65 0.19
C ALA A 74 -5.43 -13.47 0.19
N LYS A 75 -4.75 -13.83 -0.92
CA LYS A 75 -3.31 -13.62 -1.07
C LYS A 75 -2.95 -12.15 -1.16
N GLY A 76 -3.80 -11.33 -1.80
CA GLY A 76 -3.64 -9.88 -1.83
C GLY A 76 -3.69 -9.26 -0.44
N ILE A 77 -4.68 -9.64 0.37
CA ILE A 77 -4.82 -9.18 1.76
C ILE A 77 -3.63 -9.64 2.60
N GLN A 78 -3.23 -10.92 2.53
CA GLN A 78 -2.07 -11.45 3.26
C GLN A 78 -0.78 -10.70 2.88
N TYR A 79 -0.57 -10.48 1.58
CA TYR A 79 0.57 -9.72 1.07
C TYR A 79 0.57 -8.29 1.60
N GLY A 80 -0.56 -7.58 1.48
CA GLY A 80 -0.73 -6.21 1.96
C GLY A 80 -0.48 -6.08 3.46
N LEU A 81 -1.00 -7.00 4.26
CA LEU A 81 -0.80 -7.02 5.71
C LEU A 81 0.69 -7.19 6.07
N LEU A 82 1.37 -8.19 5.49
CA LEU A 82 2.78 -8.44 5.79
C LEU A 82 3.68 -7.30 5.31
N TYR A 83 3.42 -6.77 4.11
CA TYR A 83 4.15 -5.63 3.56
C TYR A 83 3.95 -4.39 4.44
N GLY A 84 2.72 -4.08 4.82
CA GLY A 84 2.39 -2.93 5.66
C GLY A 84 2.96 -3.02 7.07
N ILE A 85 3.00 -4.21 7.68
CA ILE A 85 3.70 -4.40 8.97
C ILE A 85 5.19 -4.14 8.79
N GLY A 86 5.80 -4.74 7.77
CA GLY A 86 7.24 -4.62 7.51
C GLY A 86 7.69 -3.20 7.22
N THR A 87 6.93 -2.44 6.43
CA THR A 87 7.26 -1.04 6.12
C THR A 87 6.83 -0.09 7.25
N GLY A 88 5.63 -0.28 7.80
CA GLY A 88 5.05 0.60 8.79
C GLY A 88 5.77 0.58 10.13
N ILE A 89 6.31 -0.57 10.57
CA ILE A 89 7.01 -0.63 11.87
C ILE A 89 8.29 0.21 11.86
N GLY A 90 9.03 0.18 10.76
CA GLY A 90 10.23 0.98 10.56
C GLY A 90 9.89 2.46 10.43
N MET A 91 8.84 2.79 9.66
CA MET A 91 8.42 4.18 9.48
C MET A 91 7.89 4.80 10.79
N GLY A 92 7.02 4.12 11.52
CA GLY A 92 6.46 4.62 12.78
C GLY A 92 7.44 4.52 13.95
N TYR A 93 7.69 3.30 14.42
CA TYR A 93 8.47 3.07 15.64
C TYR A 93 9.99 3.15 15.41
N GLY A 94 10.47 2.84 14.21
CA GLY A 94 11.88 3.04 13.86
C GLY A 94 12.26 4.52 13.89
N SER A 95 11.41 5.42 13.38
CA SER A 95 11.61 6.87 13.53
C SER A 95 11.50 7.31 14.99
N TYR A 96 10.50 6.84 15.73
CA TYR A 96 10.31 7.18 17.15
C TYR A 96 11.51 6.81 18.03
N ALA A 97 12.24 5.74 17.69
CA ALA A 97 13.39 5.28 18.47
C ALA A 97 14.56 6.28 18.52
N PHE A 98 14.68 7.16 17.52
CA PHE A 98 15.82 8.10 17.42
C PHE A 98 15.39 9.56 17.24
N MET A 99 14.13 9.82 16.88
CA MET A 99 13.58 11.16 16.68
C MET A 99 12.58 11.49 17.81
N PRO A 100 12.67 12.67 18.44
CA PRO A 100 11.76 13.09 19.50
C PRO A 100 10.40 13.50 18.93
N MET A 101 9.65 12.52 18.45
CA MET A 101 8.38 12.71 17.76
C MET A 101 7.19 12.35 18.67
N PRO A 102 6.01 12.99 18.54
CA PRO A 102 4.84 12.61 19.33
C PRO A 102 4.47 11.14 19.17
N TYR A 103 4.18 10.45 20.28
CA TYR A 103 3.83 9.01 20.26
C TYR A 103 2.64 8.71 19.33
N LEU A 104 1.60 9.53 19.36
CA LEU A 104 0.43 9.36 18.49
C LEU A 104 0.82 9.39 17.01
N MET A 105 1.83 10.18 16.63
CA MET A 105 2.33 10.21 15.26
C MET A 105 3.00 8.90 14.87
N ALA A 106 3.85 8.34 15.74
CA ALA A 106 4.48 7.05 15.51
C ALA A 106 3.45 5.92 15.38
N LEU A 107 2.45 5.91 16.25
CA LEU A 107 1.37 4.92 16.23
C LEU A 107 0.53 5.02 14.95
N VAL A 108 0.13 6.24 14.56
CA VAL A 108 -0.69 6.45 13.35
C VAL A 108 0.11 6.21 12.09
N TRP A 109 1.41 6.54 12.03
CA TRP A 109 2.26 6.14 10.91
C TRP A 109 2.32 4.62 10.75
N PHE A 110 2.54 3.88 11.85
CA PHE A 110 2.55 2.43 11.79
C PHE A 110 1.20 1.86 11.34
N LEU A 111 0.12 2.17 12.04
CA LEU A 111 -1.20 1.61 11.73
C LEU A 111 -1.75 2.12 10.40
N GLY A 112 -1.46 3.38 10.03
CA GLY A 112 -1.79 3.98 8.74
C GLY A 112 -1.15 3.21 7.59
N SER A 113 0.17 2.95 7.66
CA SER A 113 0.86 2.13 6.65
C SER A 113 0.30 0.72 6.55
N VAL A 114 -0.08 0.09 7.68
CA VAL A 114 -0.74 -1.23 7.66
C VAL A 114 -2.08 -1.16 6.93
N VAL A 115 -2.92 -0.18 7.25
CA VAL A 115 -4.23 0.00 6.60
C VAL A 115 -4.07 0.28 5.11
N GLU A 116 -3.18 1.19 4.72
CA GLU A 116 -2.88 1.51 3.33
C GLU A 116 -2.44 0.29 2.53
N CYS A 117 -1.52 -0.50 3.07
CA CYS A 117 -1.01 -1.68 2.39
C CYS A 117 -2.05 -2.80 2.33
N VAL A 118 -2.91 -2.96 3.35
CA VAL A 118 -4.05 -3.89 3.31
C VAL A 118 -5.05 -3.47 2.23
N VAL A 119 -5.40 -2.19 2.15
CA VAL A 119 -6.29 -1.66 1.09
C VAL A 119 -5.68 -1.90 -0.28
N ALA A 120 -4.38 -1.62 -0.47
CA ALA A 120 -3.68 -1.93 -1.71
C ALA A 120 -3.67 -3.44 -2.02
N GLY A 121 -3.51 -4.27 -0.99
CA GLY A 121 -3.60 -5.72 -1.06
C GLY A 121 -4.96 -6.21 -1.56
N VAL A 122 -6.05 -5.63 -1.04
CA VAL A 122 -7.43 -5.88 -1.51
C VAL A 122 -7.55 -5.51 -2.99
N ILE A 123 -7.11 -4.32 -3.37
CA ILE A 123 -7.19 -3.81 -4.74
C ILE A 123 -6.43 -4.73 -5.71
N VAL A 124 -5.17 -5.04 -5.42
CA VAL A 124 -4.35 -5.86 -6.33
C VAL A 124 -4.84 -7.30 -6.37
N GLY A 125 -5.27 -7.87 -5.24
CA GLY A 125 -5.80 -9.22 -5.16
C GLY A 125 -7.15 -9.40 -5.87
N ALA A 126 -7.95 -8.34 -5.95
CA ALA A 126 -9.22 -8.34 -6.69
C ALA A 126 -9.02 -8.12 -8.20
N ILE A 127 -8.12 -7.21 -8.59
CA ILE A 127 -7.92 -6.84 -10.01
C ILE A 127 -7.00 -7.82 -10.73
N VAL A 128 -5.89 -8.21 -10.08
CA VAL A 128 -4.85 -9.07 -10.66
C VAL A 128 -5.05 -10.51 -10.17
N THR A 129 -6.28 -11.02 -10.25
CA THR A 129 -6.61 -12.42 -9.93
C THR A 129 -6.53 -13.32 -11.17
N GLU A 130 -6.25 -14.60 -10.97
CA GLU A 130 -6.40 -15.61 -12.01
C GLU A 130 -7.89 -15.85 -12.28
N ASP A 131 -8.28 -15.87 -13.55
CA ASP A 131 -9.67 -16.20 -13.92
C ASP A 131 -9.94 -17.65 -13.52
N GLN A 132 -10.95 -17.88 -12.67
CA GLN A 132 -11.35 -19.23 -12.24
C GLN A 132 -12.02 -20.05 -13.38
N GLY A 133 -11.96 -19.59 -14.63
CA GLY A 133 -12.76 -20.10 -15.74
C GLY A 133 -12.06 -21.00 -16.77
N ALA A 134 -10.79 -21.38 -16.60
CA ALA A 134 -10.03 -22.12 -17.64
C ALA A 134 -9.47 -23.49 -17.20
N GLY A 135 -9.99 -24.08 -16.11
CA GLY A 135 -9.42 -25.29 -15.51
C GLY A 135 -10.28 -26.56 -15.51
N HIS A 136 -11.54 -26.51 -15.97
CA HIS A 136 -12.48 -27.63 -15.83
C HIS A 136 -13.29 -27.95 -17.09
N PHE A 137 -12.63 -28.12 -18.23
CA PHE A 137 -13.18 -28.92 -19.31
C PHE A 137 -12.04 -29.58 -20.10
N GLN A 138 -12.22 -30.87 -20.45
CA GLN A 138 -11.23 -31.86 -20.93
C GLN A 138 -10.55 -32.62 -19.78
N ALA A 139 -10.69 -33.93 -19.59
CA ALA A 139 -11.05 -34.99 -20.53
C ALA A 139 -12.06 -35.97 -19.92
N GLY A 140 -13.12 -36.24 -20.66
CA GLY A 140 -14.14 -37.24 -20.34
C GLY A 140 -14.86 -37.67 -21.61
N GLU A 141 -14.12 -37.92 -22.70
CA GLU A 141 -14.65 -38.56 -23.91
C GLU A 141 -13.64 -39.60 -24.43
N GLY A 142 -14.13 -40.83 -24.63
CA GLY A 142 -13.40 -41.98 -25.18
C GLY A 142 -13.49 -43.23 -24.29
N SER A 143 -14.69 -43.76 -23.99
CA SER A 143 -15.32 -44.93 -24.67
C SER A 143 -14.42 -46.17 -24.76
N VAL A 144 -14.69 -47.22 -23.97
CA VAL A 144 -15.32 -48.50 -24.36
C VAL A 144 -14.50 -49.30 -25.36
#